data_AF-A0A7V9JXW1-F1
#
_entry.id   AF-A0A7V9JXW1-F1
#
_cell.length_a   1.000
_cell.length_b   1.000
_cell.length_c   1.000
_cell.angle_alpha   90.00
_cell.angle_beta   90.00
_cell.angle_gamma   90.00
#
_symmetry.space_group_name_H-M   'P 1'
#
loop_
_entity.id
_entity.type
_entity.pdbx_description
1 polymer ?
#
loop_
_entity_poly.entity_id
_entity_poly.type
_entity_poly.pdbx_seq_one_letter_code
_entity_poly.pdbx_strand_id
1 'polypeptide(L)'
;MLAPLDHHRRSRAKFSYATRNIRPEALAGLVDDRAPEAGDVVLARVTALGQHKRIEGPDGRRGTLFAGDEIVVCYGDRYAPDQYEAVVPDNLGPCHLAAAGGIAATVRSAHAAMGSPTAIEPIGICTTADGEVVNLRSWRLPEPPAPEDRPFTVAVLGTSMNAGKTTTAAGLARGLTGTGRRVGAAKVTGTGAGGDKWLLADAGADPVLDFTSAGLASTYRCTPEQVEDALRTLHGHLAERAVDVAVLEVADGLLQAETAALVRSAVFRTTVDAIVF
;
A
#
# COMPACT_ATOMS: atom_id res chain seq x y z
N MET A 1 -21.17 12.76 -15.78
CA MET A 1 -20.88 13.21 -14.41
C MET A 1 -21.90 12.57 -13.48
N LEU A 2 -21.44 11.61 -12.68
CA LEU A 2 -22.27 10.91 -11.69
C LEU A 2 -22.62 11.85 -10.52
N ALA A 3 -23.56 11.43 -9.66
CA ALA A 3 -23.95 12.21 -8.48
C ALA A 3 -22.72 12.61 -7.63
N PRO A 4 -22.70 13.84 -7.07
CA PRO A 4 -21.56 14.34 -6.31
C PRO A 4 -21.25 13.44 -5.12
N LEU A 5 -19.97 13.34 -4.76
CA LEU A 5 -19.55 12.65 -3.56
C LEU A 5 -19.69 13.61 -2.37
N ASP A 6 -20.93 13.87 -1.95
CA ASP A 6 -21.21 14.85 -0.89
C ASP A 6 -20.66 14.44 0.50
N HIS A 7 -20.69 15.38 1.45
CA HIS A 7 -20.19 15.14 2.80
C HIS A 7 -20.87 13.95 3.51
N HIS A 8 -22.18 13.78 3.33
CA HIS A 8 -22.93 12.72 3.99
C HIS A 8 -22.56 11.34 3.42
N ARG A 9 -22.34 11.24 2.11
CA ARG A 9 -21.88 10.02 1.47
C ARG A 9 -20.45 9.68 1.88
N ARG A 10 -19.54 10.68 1.88
CA ARG A 10 -18.15 10.51 2.35
C ARG A 10 -18.07 10.01 3.78
N SER A 11 -18.85 10.58 4.70
CA SER A 11 -18.78 10.21 6.12
C SER A 11 -19.30 8.80 6.42
N ARG A 12 -20.13 8.24 5.52
CA ARG A 12 -20.65 6.86 5.62
C ARG A 12 -19.78 5.84 4.92
N ALA A 13 -19.05 6.23 3.88
CA ALA A 13 -18.19 5.33 3.14
C ALA A 13 -17.00 4.88 4.00
N LYS A 14 -16.61 3.61 3.86
CA LYS A 14 -15.47 3.05 4.60
C LYS A 14 -14.20 3.25 3.78
N PHE A 15 -13.32 4.14 4.24
CA PHE A 15 -12.01 4.35 3.63
C PHE A 15 -11.07 3.20 3.97
N SER A 16 -10.24 2.84 3.01
CA SER A 16 -9.27 1.77 3.17
C SER A 16 -7.88 2.26 3.52
N TYR A 17 -7.06 1.38 4.08
CA TYR A 17 -5.66 1.62 4.39
C TYR A 17 -4.85 2.14 3.20
N ALA A 18 -5.05 1.56 2.01
CA ALA A 18 -4.34 1.96 0.80
C ALA A 18 -4.63 3.42 0.38
N THR A 19 -5.76 3.98 0.83
CA THR A 19 -6.16 5.38 0.55
C THR A 19 -5.78 6.37 1.64
N ARG A 20 -5.04 5.94 2.68
CA ARG A 20 -4.81 6.71 3.91
C ARG A 20 -4.16 8.09 3.77
N ASN A 21 -3.43 8.33 2.67
CA ASN A 21 -2.76 9.61 2.44
C ASN A 21 -3.69 10.64 1.80
N ILE A 22 -4.88 10.20 1.35
CA ILE A 22 -5.88 11.06 0.76
C ILE A 22 -6.74 11.66 1.85
N ARG A 23 -6.91 12.97 1.80
CA ARG A 23 -7.87 13.68 2.64
C ARG A 23 -9.28 13.43 2.10
N PRO A 24 -10.21 12.87 2.89
CA PRO A 24 -11.57 12.60 2.41
C PRO A 24 -12.26 13.81 1.77
N GLU A 25 -11.99 15.01 2.29
CA GLU A 25 -12.56 16.28 1.82
C GLU A 25 -12.13 16.65 0.40
N ALA A 26 -11.02 16.09 -0.08
CA ALA A 26 -10.54 16.32 -1.44
C ALA A 26 -11.33 15.52 -2.49
N LEU A 27 -12.10 14.51 -2.08
CA LEU A 27 -12.95 13.74 -2.97
C LEU A 27 -14.29 14.45 -3.16
N ALA A 28 -14.52 15.07 -4.32
CA ALA A 28 -15.69 15.90 -4.58
C ALA A 28 -16.67 15.29 -5.59
N GLY A 29 -16.17 14.53 -6.56
CA GLY A 29 -16.95 14.00 -7.67
C GLY A 29 -16.61 12.57 -8.03
N LEU A 30 -17.31 12.05 -9.05
CA LEU A 30 -17.15 10.71 -9.60
C LEU A 30 -17.22 10.76 -11.14
N VAL A 31 -16.36 9.99 -11.79
CA VAL A 31 -16.35 9.76 -13.25
C VAL A 31 -16.39 8.25 -13.57
N ASP A 32 -17.03 7.90 -14.68
CA ASP A 32 -17.26 6.52 -15.12
C ASP A 32 -16.96 6.27 -16.60
N ASP A 33 -16.51 7.29 -17.33
CA ASP A 33 -16.28 7.30 -18.77
C ASP A 33 -14.84 6.95 -19.16
N ARG A 34 -14.12 6.20 -18.31
CA ARG A 34 -12.74 5.77 -18.55
C ARG A 34 -12.39 4.43 -17.92
N ALA A 35 -11.39 3.77 -18.49
CA ALA A 35 -10.75 2.63 -17.87
C ALA A 35 -9.98 3.05 -16.61
N PRO A 36 -9.97 2.23 -15.55
CA PRO A 36 -9.19 2.53 -14.36
C PRO A 36 -7.70 2.29 -14.58
N GLU A 37 -6.87 3.07 -13.89
CA GLU A 37 -5.43 2.91 -13.82
C GLU A 37 -4.99 2.50 -12.41
N ALA A 38 -3.80 1.89 -12.30
CA ALA A 38 -3.22 1.57 -11.00
C ALA A 38 -3.05 2.85 -10.15
N GLY A 39 -3.58 2.82 -8.94
CA GLY A 39 -3.62 3.93 -8.00
C GLY A 39 -4.88 4.78 -8.07
N ASP A 40 -5.76 4.61 -9.07
CA ASP A 40 -7.00 5.37 -9.14
C ASP A 40 -7.90 5.04 -7.97
N VAL A 41 -8.40 6.06 -7.29
CA VAL A 41 -9.26 5.93 -6.14
C VAL A 41 -10.69 5.77 -6.63
N VAL A 42 -11.39 4.77 -6.12
CA VAL A 42 -12.72 4.40 -6.57
C VAL A 42 -13.67 4.29 -5.39
N LEU A 43 -14.85 4.87 -5.54
CA LEU A 43 -15.98 4.54 -4.68
C LEU A 43 -16.64 3.30 -5.26
N ALA A 44 -16.76 2.24 -4.46
CA ALA A 44 -17.40 1.01 -4.86
C ALA A 44 -18.46 0.57 -3.85
N ARG A 45 -19.47 -0.18 -4.31
CA ARG A 45 -20.46 -0.84 -3.47
C ARG A 45 -20.07 -2.29 -3.27
N VAL A 46 -20.13 -2.79 -2.05
CA VAL A 46 -19.99 -4.23 -1.77
C VAL A 46 -21.26 -4.94 -2.22
N THR A 47 -21.16 -5.85 -3.18
CA THR A 47 -22.33 -6.58 -3.72
C THR A 47 -22.49 -7.95 -3.08
N ALA A 48 -21.38 -8.66 -2.82
CA ALA A 48 -21.40 -9.95 -2.14
C ALA A 48 -20.13 -10.17 -1.32
N LEU A 49 -20.29 -10.67 -0.08
CA LEU A 49 -19.16 -10.99 0.79
C LEU A 49 -18.54 -12.33 0.41
N GLY A 50 -17.22 -12.33 0.29
CA GLY A 50 -16.40 -13.52 0.09
C GLY A 50 -15.35 -13.66 1.19
N GLN A 51 -14.11 -13.90 0.80
CA GLN A 51 -12.96 -14.05 1.70
C GLN A 51 -12.75 -12.83 2.59
N HIS A 52 -12.69 -11.64 2.00
CA HIS A 52 -12.40 -10.41 2.73
C HIS A 52 -13.69 -9.84 3.29
N LYS A 53 -14.06 -10.27 4.51
CA LYS A 53 -15.26 -9.84 5.24
C LYS A 53 -15.05 -8.55 6.05
N ARG A 54 -13.84 -8.02 6.02
CA ARG A 54 -13.44 -6.79 6.71
C ARG A 54 -12.60 -5.94 5.77
N ILE A 55 -12.68 -4.63 5.94
CA ILE A 55 -11.80 -3.66 5.32
C ILE A 55 -10.95 -3.01 6.41
N GLU A 56 -9.65 -2.91 6.17
CA GLU A 56 -8.74 -2.20 7.06
C GLU A 56 -8.79 -0.71 6.74
N GLY A 57 -9.06 0.11 7.76
CA GLY A 57 -9.09 1.56 7.64
C GLY A 57 -7.71 2.21 7.71
N PRO A 58 -7.61 3.52 7.43
CA PRO A 58 -6.38 4.31 7.55
C PRO A 58 -5.71 4.25 8.94
N ASP A 59 -6.51 4.04 9.98
CA ASP A 59 -6.12 3.93 11.39
C ASP A 59 -5.78 2.49 11.83
N GLY A 60 -5.84 1.52 10.90
CA GLY A 60 -5.62 0.10 11.18
C GLY A 60 -6.85 -0.63 11.72
N ARG A 61 -7.96 0.06 11.97
CA ARG A 61 -9.21 -0.57 12.40
C ARG A 61 -9.74 -1.47 11.28
N ARG A 62 -10.03 -2.74 11.61
CA ARG A 62 -10.64 -3.69 10.67
C ARG A 62 -12.16 -3.65 10.77
N GLY A 63 -12.79 -2.80 9.96
CA GLY A 63 -14.24 -2.65 9.91
C GLY A 63 -14.93 -3.83 9.23
N THR A 64 -15.96 -4.39 9.85
CA THR A 64 -16.82 -5.42 9.23
C THR A 64 -17.52 -4.87 8.00
N LEU A 65 -17.53 -5.63 6.91
CA LEU A 65 -18.25 -5.32 5.69
C LEU A 65 -19.62 -6.01 5.68
N PHE A 66 -20.59 -5.33 5.07
CA PHE A 66 -21.93 -5.80 4.76
C PHE A 66 -22.23 -5.54 3.28
N ALA A 67 -23.08 -6.36 2.67
CA ALA A 67 -23.60 -6.07 1.33
C ALA A 67 -24.35 -4.73 1.35
N GLY A 68 -24.12 -3.91 0.32
CA GLY A 68 -24.64 -2.56 0.20
C GLY A 68 -23.75 -1.47 0.79
N ASP A 69 -22.72 -1.81 1.57
CA ASP A 69 -21.72 -0.84 2.05
C ASP A 69 -21.04 -0.16 0.87
N GLU A 70 -20.80 1.15 1.01
CA GLU A 70 -19.91 1.88 0.12
C GLU A 70 -18.51 1.96 0.74
N ILE A 71 -17.50 1.69 -0.07
CA ILE A 71 -16.09 1.67 0.33
C ILE A 71 -15.28 2.57 -0.60
N VAL A 72 -14.28 3.24 -0.05
CA VAL A 72 -13.28 4.01 -0.80
C VAL A 72 -11.99 3.20 -0.79
N VAL A 73 -11.64 2.69 -1.97
CA VAL A 73 -10.49 1.81 -2.22
C VAL A 73 -9.71 2.35 -3.42
N CYS A 74 -8.63 1.70 -3.81
CA CYS A 74 -7.89 2.06 -5.02
C CYS A 74 -7.71 0.85 -5.94
N TYR A 75 -7.60 1.10 -7.23
CA TYR A 75 -7.22 0.07 -8.20
C TYR A 75 -5.74 -0.28 -8.07
N GLY A 76 -5.40 -1.56 -8.17
CA GLY A 76 -4.00 -2.00 -8.19
C GLY A 76 -3.82 -3.46 -8.56
N ASP A 77 -2.76 -3.76 -9.30
CA ASP A 77 -2.34 -5.13 -9.54
C ASP A 77 -1.85 -5.77 -8.24
N ARG A 78 -2.15 -7.05 -8.06
CA ARG A 78 -1.75 -7.80 -6.87
C ARG A 78 -1.23 -9.17 -7.27
N TYR A 79 -0.10 -9.55 -6.70
CA TYR A 79 0.35 -10.94 -6.73
C TYR A 79 0.72 -11.39 -5.33
N ALA A 80 -0.09 -12.29 -4.76
CA ALA A 80 0.15 -12.87 -3.45
C ALA A 80 -0.03 -14.39 -3.56
N PRO A 81 1.06 -15.19 -3.56
CA PRO A 81 1.01 -16.64 -3.80
C PRO A 81 0.05 -17.41 -2.88
N ASP A 82 -0.02 -17.03 -1.61
CA ASP A 82 -0.91 -17.67 -0.62
C ASP A 82 -2.32 -17.03 -0.61
N GLN A 83 -2.60 -16.10 -1.53
CA GLN A 83 -3.87 -15.40 -1.63
C GLN A 83 -4.38 -15.33 -3.08
N TYR A 84 -4.37 -14.16 -3.69
CA TYR A 84 -4.91 -13.92 -5.01
C TYR A 84 -3.84 -13.32 -5.92
N GLU A 85 -3.91 -13.69 -7.19
CA GLU A 85 -3.41 -12.89 -8.29
C GLU A 85 -4.57 -12.07 -8.86
N ALA A 86 -4.38 -10.77 -9.00
CA ALA A 86 -5.38 -9.87 -9.54
C ALA A 86 -4.73 -8.77 -10.38
N VAL A 87 -5.47 -8.26 -11.35
CA VAL A 87 -5.03 -7.17 -12.23
C VAL A 87 -6.03 -6.04 -12.24
N VAL A 88 -5.56 -4.83 -12.52
CA VAL A 88 -6.46 -3.70 -12.82
C VAL A 88 -7.29 -4.07 -14.06
N PRO A 89 -8.63 -3.95 -14.00
CA PRO A 89 -9.49 -4.23 -15.15
C PRO A 89 -9.36 -3.17 -16.24
N ASP A 90 -9.80 -3.49 -17.46
CA ASP A 90 -9.80 -2.58 -18.61
C ASP A 90 -11.05 -1.68 -18.67
N ASN A 91 -11.97 -1.84 -17.71
CA ASN A 91 -13.20 -1.05 -17.60
C ASN A 91 -13.67 -0.97 -16.13
N LEU A 92 -14.66 -0.12 -15.87
CA LEU A 92 -15.24 0.09 -14.52
C LEU A 92 -16.38 -0.88 -14.16
N GLY A 93 -16.44 -2.04 -14.82
CA GLY A 93 -17.41 -3.07 -14.50
C GLY A 93 -17.16 -3.72 -13.13
N PRO A 94 -18.06 -4.63 -12.70
CA PRO A 94 -17.92 -5.37 -11.46
C PRO A 94 -16.56 -6.05 -11.35
N CYS A 95 -15.96 -5.95 -10.17
CA CYS A 95 -14.66 -6.54 -9.88
C CYS A 95 -14.62 -7.03 -8.43
N HIS A 96 -13.43 -7.12 -7.85
CA HIS A 96 -13.23 -7.74 -6.56
C HIS A 96 -12.40 -6.87 -5.63
N LEU A 97 -12.70 -6.98 -4.33
CA LEU A 97 -11.78 -6.56 -3.29
C LEU A 97 -10.67 -7.60 -3.22
N ALA A 98 -9.57 -7.36 -3.91
CA ALA A 98 -8.44 -8.28 -3.98
C ALA A 98 -7.65 -8.32 -2.67
N ALA A 99 -7.58 -7.24 -1.90
CA ALA A 99 -6.95 -7.21 -0.58
C ALA A 99 -7.77 -6.39 0.43
N ALA A 100 -7.79 -6.83 1.71
CA ALA A 100 -8.52 -6.15 2.78
C ALA A 100 -8.01 -4.72 3.08
N GLY A 101 -6.78 -4.37 2.68
CA GLY A 101 -6.28 -2.99 2.73
C GLY A 101 -6.89 -2.06 1.66
N GLY A 102 -7.79 -2.58 0.82
CA GLY A 102 -8.56 -1.82 -0.17
C GLY A 102 -7.92 -1.76 -1.54
N ILE A 103 -7.65 -2.92 -2.10
CA ILE A 103 -7.23 -3.06 -3.50
C ILE A 103 -8.42 -3.59 -4.31
N ALA A 104 -8.91 -2.79 -5.25
CA ALA A 104 -9.90 -3.18 -6.25
C ALA A 104 -9.18 -3.74 -7.49
N ALA A 105 -9.57 -4.92 -7.94
CA ALA A 105 -8.98 -5.57 -9.11
C ALA A 105 -9.84 -6.76 -9.58
N THR A 106 -9.57 -7.24 -10.80
CA THR A 106 -10.10 -8.52 -11.27
C THR A 106 -9.18 -9.64 -10.86
N VAL A 107 -9.64 -10.50 -9.95
CA VAL A 107 -8.92 -11.72 -9.54
C VAL A 107 -8.88 -12.69 -10.71
N ARG A 108 -7.67 -13.13 -11.07
CA ARG A 108 -7.41 -14.07 -12.16
C ARG A 108 -7.21 -15.49 -11.65
N SER A 109 -6.50 -15.61 -10.54
CA SER A 109 -6.21 -16.89 -9.90
C SER A 109 -6.23 -16.73 -8.37
N ALA A 110 -6.50 -17.85 -7.70
CA ALA A 110 -6.59 -17.91 -6.25
C ALA A 110 -5.84 -19.14 -5.74
N HIS A 111 -5.14 -18.98 -4.63
CA HIS A 111 -4.58 -20.10 -3.90
C HIS A 111 -5.70 -21.03 -3.42
N ALA A 112 -5.46 -22.34 -3.39
CA ALA A 112 -6.49 -23.34 -3.07
C ALA A 112 -7.13 -23.17 -1.67
N ALA A 113 -6.41 -22.55 -0.75
CA ALA A 113 -6.90 -22.26 0.61
C ALA A 113 -7.79 -21.01 0.70
N MET A 114 -7.95 -20.25 -0.39
CA MET A 114 -8.73 -19.02 -0.41
C MET A 114 -10.17 -19.28 -0.81
N GLY A 115 -11.11 -18.67 -0.08
CA GLY A 115 -12.51 -18.59 -0.53
C GLY A 115 -12.65 -17.70 -1.76
N SER A 116 -13.85 -17.64 -2.33
CA SER A 116 -14.17 -16.70 -3.41
C SER A 116 -13.94 -15.25 -2.94
N PRO A 117 -13.43 -14.36 -3.80
CA PRO A 117 -13.17 -12.98 -3.40
C PRO A 117 -14.47 -12.21 -3.13
N THR A 118 -14.40 -11.20 -2.25
CA THR A 118 -15.52 -10.27 -2.02
C THR A 118 -15.79 -9.46 -3.28
N ALA A 119 -17.01 -9.52 -3.79
CA ALA A 119 -17.43 -8.83 -5.01
C ALA A 119 -17.80 -7.37 -4.71
N ILE A 120 -17.34 -6.48 -5.59
CA ILE A 120 -17.61 -5.05 -5.51
C ILE A 120 -18.02 -4.52 -6.88
N GLU A 121 -18.92 -3.54 -6.88
CA GLU A 121 -19.35 -2.82 -8.07
C GLU A 121 -18.83 -1.39 -7.98
N PRO A 122 -17.90 -0.98 -8.86
CA PRO A 122 -17.46 0.40 -8.95
C PRO A 122 -18.65 1.32 -9.22
N ILE A 123 -18.79 2.37 -8.41
CA ILE A 123 -19.76 3.44 -8.63
C ILE A 123 -19.13 4.49 -9.54
N GLY A 124 -17.85 4.80 -9.33
CA GLY A 124 -17.07 5.71 -10.16
C GLY A 124 -15.71 6.00 -9.55
N ILE A 125 -14.78 6.48 -10.38
CA ILE A 125 -13.46 6.94 -9.97
C ILE A 125 -13.62 8.32 -9.33
N CYS A 126 -13.03 8.51 -8.15
CA CYS A 126 -13.11 9.75 -7.39
C CYS A 126 -12.36 10.89 -8.09
N THR A 127 -12.94 12.08 -8.08
CA THR A 127 -12.31 13.30 -8.60
C THR A 127 -12.20 14.39 -7.54
N THR A 128 -11.28 15.33 -7.76
CA THR A 128 -11.21 16.60 -7.02
C THR A 128 -12.38 17.51 -7.40
N ALA A 129 -12.50 18.65 -6.72
CA ALA A 129 -13.48 19.69 -7.04
C ALA A 129 -13.28 20.28 -8.46
N ASP A 130 -12.05 20.24 -8.95
CA ASP A 130 -11.70 20.72 -10.30
C ASP A 130 -11.98 19.67 -11.39
N GLY A 131 -12.46 18.47 -11.01
CA GLY A 131 -12.75 17.38 -11.93
C GLY A 131 -11.56 16.46 -12.23
N GLU A 132 -10.41 16.70 -11.61
CA GLU A 132 -9.20 15.87 -11.80
C GLU A 132 -9.34 14.51 -11.10
N VAL A 133 -8.94 13.44 -11.78
CA VAL A 133 -8.95 12.08 -11.20
C VAL A 133 -8.00 12.01 -10.00
N VAL A 134 -8.51 11.47 -8.89
CA VAL A 134 -7.71 11.23 -7.69
C VAL A 134 -6.97 9.90 -7.84
N ASN A 135 -5.66 9.98 -7.98
CA ASN A 135 -4.75 8.84 -7.99
C ASN A 135 -3.78 8.92 -6.81
N LEU A 136 -3.43 7.78 -6.19
CA LEU A 136 -2.50 7.71 -5.05
C LEU A 136 -1.17 8.44 -5.31
N ARG A 137 -0.67 8.44 -6.56
CA ARG A 137 0.59 9.09 -6.95
C ARG A 137 0.58 10.60 -6.73
N SER A 138 -0.58 11.25 -6.82
CA SER A 138 -0.75 12.69 -6.57
C SER A 138 -0.80 13.02 -5.09
N TRP A 139 -0.90 12.00 -4.23
CA TRP A 139 -1.01 12.11 -2.77
C TRP A 139 0.17 11.43 -2.05
N ARG A 140 1.25 11.16 -2.79
CA ARG A 140 2.50 10.67 -2.22
C ARG A 140 3.15 11.74 -1.35
N LEU A 141 4.01 11.30 -0.43
CA LEU A 141 4.90 12.21 0.27
C LEU A 141 5.74 13.01 -0.73
N PRO A 142 5.99 14.31 -0.47
CA PRO A 142 6.80 15.13 -1.35
C PRO A 142 8.20 14.54 -1.49
N GLU A 143 8.90 14.90 -2.55
CA GLU A 143 10.30 14.53 -2.70
C GLU A 143 11.10 15.10 -1.51
N PRO A 144 11.77 14.24 -0.72
CA PRO A 144 12.53 14.71 0.42
C PRO A 144 13.74 15.52 -0.07
N PRO A 145 14.11 16.66 0.54
CA PRO A 145 15.44 17.25 0.38
C PRO A 145 16.54 16.20 0.46
N ALA A 146 17.63 16.45 -0.28
CA ALA A 146 18.84 15.65 -0.17
C ALA A 146 19.32 15.69 1.30
N PRO A 147 19.33 14.55 2.02
CA PRO A 147 19.73 14.56 3.42
C PRO A 147 21.23 14.84 3.52
N GLU A 148 21.62 15.69 4.48
CA GLU A 148 23.04 15.93 4.80
C GLU A 148 23.69 14.66 5.35
N ASP A 149 22.96 13.93 6.22
CA ASP A 149 23.34 12.64 6.78
C ASP A 149 22.21 11.62 6.60
N ARG A 150 22.56 10.38 6.22
CA ARG A 150 21.60 9.27 6.15
C ARG A 150 21.73 8.32 7.35
N PRO A 151 20.62 7.72 7.83
CA PRO A 151 20.68 6.72 8.88
C PRO A 151 21.43 5.48 8.44
N PHE A 152 22.01 4.75 9.41
CA PHE A 152 22.49 3.40 9.16
C PHE A 152 21.29 2.53 8.76
N THR A 153 21.35 1.90 7.60
CA THR A 153 20.18 1.30 6.97
C THR A 153 20.35 -0.20 6.85
N VAL A 154 19.43 -0.94 7.46
CA VAL A 154 19.37 -2.41 7.43
C VAL A 154 18.19 -2.84 6.58
N ALA A 155 18.44 -3.60 5.51
CA ALA A 155 17.38 -4.22 4.72
C ALA A 155 17.12 -5.65 5.19
N VAL A 156 15.83 -5.99 5.35
CA VAL A 156 15.35 -7.35 5.62
C VAL A 156 14.75 -7.91 4.33
N LEU A 157 15.41 -8.93 3.80
CA LEU A 157 15.07 -9.63 2.57
C LEU A 157 14.60 -11.06 2.90
N GLY A 158 14.10 -11.77 1.89
CA GLY A 158 13.72 -13.18 2.04
C GLY A 158 13.35 -13.82 0.72
N THR A 159 13.22 -15.14 0.74
CA THR A 159 12.98 -15.95 -0.47
C THR A 159 11.58 -15.78 -1.04
N SER A 160 10.56 -15.67 -0.19
CA SER A 160 9.14 -15.66 -0.57
C SER A 160 8.29 -14.79 0.36
N MET A 161 6.99 -14.68 0.06
CA MET A 161 5.99 -14.27 1.04
C MET A 161 6.03 -15.20 2.26
N ASN A 162 5.71 -14.66 3.45
CA ASN A 162 5.70 -15.40 4.72
C ASN A 162 7.04 -16.03 5.16
N ALA A 163 8.17 -15.66 4.56
CA ALA A 163 9.52 -16.07 4.97
C ALA A 163 10.03 -15.44 6.28
N GLY A 164 9.16 -14.84 7.10
CA GLY A 164 9.54 -14.20 8.38
C GLY A 164 10.07 -12.76 8.29
N LYS A 165 10.10 -12.13 7.11
CA LYS A 165 10.64 -10.78 6.89
C LYS A 165 10.07 -9.73 7.86
N THR A 166 8.75 -9.56 7.92
CA THR A 166 8.12 -8.59 8.82
C THR A 166 8.45 -8.89 10.29
N THR A 167 8.43 -10.16 10.70
CA THR A 167 8.77 -10.58 12.06
C THR A 167 10.22 -10.23 12.41
N THR A 168 11.15 -10.49 11.49
CA THR A 168 12.57 -10.14 11.65
C THR A 168 12.77 -8.63 11.72
N ALA A 169 12.11 -7.86 10.85
CA ALA A 169 12.16 -6.40 10.87
C ALA A 169 11.62 -5.83 12.20
N ALA A 170 10.50 -6.37 12.69
CA ALA A 170 9.92 -5.99 13.98
C ALA A 170 10.85 -6.35 15.16
N GLY A 171 11.45 -7.55 15.15
CA GLY A 171 12.42 -7.95 16.16
C GLY A 171 13.66 -7.04 16.20
N LEU A 172 14.18 -6.68 15.01
CA LEU A 172 15.30 -5.75 14.87
C LEU A 172 14.92 -4.36 15.40
N ALA A 173 13.78 -3.81 14.97
CA ALA A 173 13.29 -2.52 15.45
C ALA A 173 13.14 -2.53 16.98
N ARG A 174 12.50 -3.56 17.54
CA ARG A 174 12.29 -3.70 18.98
C ARG A 174 13.60 -3.74 19.76
N GLY A 175 14.57 -4.52 19.30
CA GLY A 175 15.89 -4.61 19.93
C GLY A 175 16.62 -3.27 19.93
N LEU A 176 16.67 -2.61 18.77
CA LEU A 176 17.35 -1.32 18.60
C LEU A 176 16.69 -0.21 19.43
N THR A 177 15.37 -0.08 19.38
CA THR A 177 14.64 0.88 20.22
C THR A 177 14.86 0.59 21.70
N GLY A 178 14.93 -0.68 22.10
CA GLY A 178 15.27 -1.09 23.48
C GLY A 178 16.67 -0.67 23.95
N THR A 179 17.58 -0.35 23.02
CA THR A 179 18.90 0.22 23.34
C THR A 179 18.93 1.75 23.39
N GLY A 180 17.78 2.41 23.24
CA GLY A 180 17.66 3.87 23.22
C GLY A 180 17.93 4.51 21.86
N ARG A 181 18.07 3.73 20.78
CA ARG A 181 18.19 4.25 19.42
C ARG A 181 16.83 4.67 18.87
N ARG A 182 16.81 5.76 18.09
CA ARG A 182 15.66 6.15 17.28
C ARG A 182 15.64 5.30 16.03
N VAL A 183 14.56 4.57 15.81
CA VAL A 183 14.44 3.64 14.68
C VAL A 183 13.31 4.11 13.79
N GLY A 184 13.59 4.33 12.52
CA GLY A 184 12.57 4.48 11.47
C GLY A 184 12.41 3.15 10.73
N ALA A 185 11.21 2.86 10.23
CA ALA A 185 11.00 1.67 9.43
C ALA A 185 10.20 1.96 8.16
N ALA A 186 10.49 1.23 7.09
CA ALA A 186 9.69 1.31 5.87
C ALA A 186 9.55 -0.03 5.16
N LYS A 187 8.35 -0.31 4.64
CA LYS A 187 8.11 -1.43 3.73
C LYS A 187 8.17 -0.96 2.28
N VAL A 188 9.21 -1.36 1.55
CA VAL A 188 9.54 -0.80 0.22
C VAL A 188 8.75 -1.45 -0.91
N THR A 189 8.44 -2.74 -0.78
CA THR A 189 7.62 -3.49 -1.76
C THR A 189 6.45 -4.19 -1.07
N GLY A 190 5.43 -4.58 -1.81
CA GLY A 190 4.26 -5.29 -1.29
C GLY A 190 2.95 -4.85 -1.91
N THR A 191 1.85 -5.23 -1.25
CA THR A 191 0.47 -4.80 -1.56
C THR A 191 -0.13 -4.05 -0.39
N GLY A 192 -0.88 -2.97 -0.66
CA GLY A 192 -1.43 -2.08 0.37
C GLY A 192 -2.24 -2.82 1.43
N ALA A 193 -1.67 -2.94 2.63
CA ALA A 193 -2.26 -3.49 3.85
C ALA A 193 -1.43 -3.00 5.05
N GLY A 194 -2.08 -2.69 6.17
CA GLY A 194 -1.43 -2.04 7.30
C GLY A 194 -0.78 -2.97 8.30
N GLY A 195 -1.03 -4.28 8.22
CA GLY A 195 -0.50 -5.26 9.18
C GLY A 195 0.99 -5.12 9.47
N ASP A 196 1.82 -4.97 8.44
CA ASP A 196 3.27 -4.82 8.60
C ASP A 196 3.65 -3.48 9.23
N LYS A 197 2.99 -2.40 8.79
CA LYS A 197 3.18 -1.05 9.35
C LYS A 197 2.86 -1.02 10.84
N TRP A 198 1.70 -1.56 11.23
CA TRP A 198 1.26 -1.54 12.63
C TRP A 198 2.16 -2.40 13.52
N LEU A 199 2.60 -3.55 13.03
CA LEU A 199 3.55 -4.38 13.78
C LEU A 199 4.90 -3.68 14.00
N LEU A 200 5.42 -2.97 13.00
CA LEU A 200 6.65 -2.19 13.14
C LEU A 200 6.48 -1.00 14.10
N ALA A 201 5.30 -0.36 14.10
CA ALA A 201 4.98 0.70 15.05
C ALA A 201 4.91 0.15 16.49
N ASP A 202 4.24 -1.00 16.69
CA ASP A 202 4.19 -1.70 17.99
C ASP A 202 5.57 -2.15 18.47
N ALA A 203 6.49 -2.44 17.54
CA ALA A 203 7.89 -2.73 17.85
C ALA A 203 8.67 -1.50 18.34
N GLY A 204 8.12 -0.29 18.16
CA GLY A 204 8.73 0.97 18.60
C GLY A 204 9.52 1.70 17.52
N ALA A 205 9.27 1.41 16.24
CA ALA A 205 9.76 2.24 15.15
C ALA A 205 8.86 3.47 14.97
N ASP A 206 9.47 4.63 14.73
CA ASP A 206 8.82 5.90 14.45
C ASP A 206 9.76 6.81 13.62
N PRO A 207 9.39 7.22 12.40
CA PRO A 207 8.15 6.90 11.70
C PRO A 207 8.13 5.49 11.11
N VAL A 208 6.93 5.02 10.76
CA VAL A 208 6.72 3.81 9.94
C VAL A 208 5.99 4.15 8.64
N LEU A 209 6.66 3.86 7.52
CA LEU A 209 6.18 4.14 6.16
C LEU A 209 6.02 2.85 5.34
N ASP A 210 5.32 2.93 4.21
CA ASP A 210 5.34 1.87 3.19
C ASP A 210 5.19 2.49 1.79
N PHE A 211 5.34 1.69 0.73
CA PHE A 211 5.21 2.12 -0.67
C PHE A 211 3.92 2.89 -1.01
N THR A 212 2.84 2.77 -0.24
CA THR A 212 1.64 3.60 -0.46
C THR A 212 1.86 5.05 0.01
N SER A 213 2.78 5.31 0.94
CA SER A 213 3.32 6.65 1.23
C SER A 213 4.06 7.26 0.03
N ALA A 214 4.60 6.42 -0.86
CA ALA A 214 5.17 6.84 -2.15
C ALA A 214 4.12 6.85 -3.29
N GLY A 215 2.84 6.63 -2.98
CA GLY A 215 1.75 6.70 -3.95
C GLY A 215 1.53 5.42 -4.77
N LEU A 216 2.05 4.28 -4.33
CA LEU A 216 1.83 2.98 -4.98
C LEU A 216 0.75 2.17 -4.25
N ALA A 217 -0.23 1.63 -4.96
CA ALA A 217 -1.22 0.72 -4.38
C ALA A 217 -0.61 -0.66 -4.06
N SER A 218 0.34 -1.06 -4.88
CA SER A 218 1.10 -2.31 -4.85
C SER A 218 2.36 -2.11 -5.68
N THR A 219 3.40 -2.89 -5.42
CA THR A 219 4.62 -2.87 -6.25
C THR A 219 4.62 -3.93 -7.35
N TYR A 220 3.68 -4.88 -7.35
CA TYR A 220 3.55 -5.83 -8.44
C TYR A 220 3.23 -5.11 -9.76
N ARG A 221 3.97 -5.44 -10.82
CA ARG A 221 3.93 -4.81 -12.16
C ARG A 221 4.36 -3.33 -12.20
N CYS A 222 4.98 -2.82 -11.15
CA CYS A 222 5.65 -1.53 -11.21
C CYS A 222 6.93 -1.63 -12.04
N THR A 223 7.29 -0.52 -12.68
CA THR A 223 8.60 -0.37 -13.32
C THR A 223 9.71 -0.33 -12.26
N PRO A 224 10.95 -0.73 -12.60
CA PRO A 224 12.09 -0.59 -11.69
C PRO A 224 12.24 0.83 -11.15
N GLU A 225 12.05 1.84 -11.99
CA GLU A 225 12.18 3.26 -11.66
C GLU A 225 11.16 3.66 -10.58
N GLN A 226 9.91 3.21 -10.69
CA GLN A 226 8.88 3.48 -9.67
C GLN A 226 9.21 2.88 -8.31
N VAL A 227 9.82 1.69 -8.28
CA VAL A 227 10.20 1.02 -7.02
C VAL A 227 11.44 1.68 -6.42
N GLU A 228 12.40 2.09 -7.25
CA GLU A 228 13.55 2.89 -6.82
C GLU A 228 13.11 4.25 -6.26
N ASP A 229 12.17 4.94 -6.91
CA ASP A 229 11.63 6.21 -6.44
C ASP A 229 10.87 6.06 -5.12
N ALA A 230 10.14 4.95 -4.94
CA ALA A 230 9.56 4.60 -3.67
C ALA A 230 10.64 4.42 -2.58
N LEU A 231 11.72 3.68 -2.87
CA LEU A 231 12.83 3.53 -1.94
C LEU A 231 13.44 4.89 -1.56
N ARG A 232 13.78 5.74 -2.55
CA ARG A 232 14.36 7.07 -2.32
C ARG A 232 13.44 7.94 -1.46
N THR A 233 12.15 7.98 -1.81
CA THR A 233 11.14 8.75 -1.07
C THR A 233 11.05 8.26 0.38
N LEU A 234 10.82 6.97 0.59
CA LEU A 234 10.67 6.42 1.94
C LEU A 234 11.92 6.66 2.79
N HIS A 235 13.09 6.35 2.25
CA HIS A 235 14.36 6.50 2.96
C HIS A 235 14.68 7.96 3.28
N GLY A 236 14.49 8.89 2.35
CA GLY A 236 14.70 10.32 2.59
C GLY A 236 13.78 10.86 3.70
N HIS A 237 12.51 10.43 3.73
CA HIS A 237 11.59 10.77 4.82
C HIS A 237 12.00 10.17 6.17
N LEU A 238 12.63 8.99 6.20
CA LEU A 238 13.23 8.47 7.44
C LEU A 238 14.43 9.33 7.88
N ALA A 239 15.26 9.76 6.93
CA ALA A 239 16.43 10.60 7.19
C ALA A 239 16.04 11.99 7.74
N GLU A 240 14.99 12.62 7.20
CA GLU A 240 14.46 13.90 7.72
C GLU A 240 14.00 13.83 9.18
N ARG A 241 13.57 12.65 9.63
CA ARG A 241 13.21 12.41 11.03
C ARG A 241 14.42 12.17 11.93
N ALA A 242 15.62 12.27 11.36
CA ALA A 242 16.89 12.09 12.03
C ALA A 242 16.94 10.77 12.80
N VAL A 243 16.36 9.68 12.28
CA VAL A 243 16.46 8.38 12.95
C VAL A 243 17.91 7.90 12.97
N ASP A 244 18.30 7.13 13.97
CA ASP A 244 19.67 6.62 14.07
C ASP A 244 19.84 5.38 13.17
N VAL A 245 18.78 4.57 13.06
CA VAL A 245 18.74 3.37 12.21
C VAL A 245 17.45 3.32 11.40
N ALA A 246 17.56 3.02 10.11
CA ALA A 246 16.44 2.72 9.23
C ALA A 246 16.34 1.20 9.01
N VAL A 247 15.17 0.62 9.27
CA VAL A 247 14.87 -0.78 8.99
C VAL A 247 13.96 -0.86 7.77
N LEU A 248 14.47 -1.41 6.67
CA LEU A 248 13.74 -1.53 5.41
C LEU A 248 13.28 -2.98 5.20
N GLU A 249 11.97 -3.21 5.17
CA GLU A 249 11.43 -4.48 4.70
C GLU A 249 11.29 -4.46 3.18
N VAL A 250 11.90 -5.44 2.50
CA VAL A 250 11.69 -5.68 1.06
C VAL A 250 10.85 -6.95 0.90
N ALA A 251 9.58 -6.77 0.58
CA ALA A 251 8.57 -7.83 0.57
C ALA A 251 8.51 -8.66 -0.73
N ASP A 252 7.47 -9.49 -0.83
CA ASP A 252 7.09 -10.41 -1.92
C ASP A 252 8.13 -11.50 -2.33
N GLY A 253 9.39 -11.36 -1.90
CA GLY A 253 10.47 -12.31 -2.11
C GLY A 253 11.32 -12.02 -3.35
N LEU A 254 12.54 -12.55 -3.38
CA LEU A 254 13.51 -12.33 -4.46
C LEU A 254 13.09 -12.89 -5.84
N LEU A 255 12.08 -13.76 -5.90
CA LEU A 255 11.56 -14.27 -7.16
C LEU A 255 10.61 -13.29 -7.87
N GLN A 256 10.11 -12.25 -7.18
CA GLN A 256 9.40 -11.17 -7.85
C GLN A 256 10.36 -10.31 -8.66
N ALA A 257 9.96 -9.99 -9.89
CA ALA A 257 10.80 -9.24 -10.82
C ALA A 257 11.19 -7.86 -10.25
N GLU A 258 10.24 -7.20 -9.59
CA GLU A 258 10.40 -5.86 -9.03
C GLU A 258 11.34 -5.86 -7.83
N THR A 259 11.16 -6.79 -6.90
CA THR A 259 12.07 -6.98 -5.75
C THR A 259 13.48 -7.35 -6.23
N ALA A 260 13.59 -8.25 -7.20
CA ALA A 260 14.87 -8.67 -7.76
C ALA A 260 15.60 -7.51 -8.47
N ALA A 261 14.86 -6.69 -9.22
CA ALA A 261 15.39 -5.50 -9.87
C ALA A 261 15.88 -4.47 -8.84
N LEU A 262 15.06 -4.18 -7.82
CA LEU A 262 15.42 -3.26 -6.73
C LEU A 262 16.72 -3.66 -6.05
N VAL A 263 16.85 -4.92 -5.61
CA VAL A 263 18.04 -5.39 -4.87
C VAL A 263 19.32 -5.33 -5.73
N ARG A 264 19.20 -5.41 -7.06
CA ARG A 264 20.33 -5.27 -7.98
C ARG A 264 20.66 -3.82 -8.34
N SER A 265 19.76 -2.87 -8.08
CA SER A 265 19.91 -1.46 -8.45
C SER A 265 21.10 -0.79 -7.76
N ALA A 266 21.63 0.27 -8.38
CA ALA A 266 22.63 1.12 -7.75
C ALA A 266 22.05 1.83 -6.51
N VAL A 267 20.79 2.26 -6.59
CA VAL A 267 20.08 2.94 -5.50
C VAL A 267 20.08 2.11 -4.24
N PHE A 268 19.63 0.86 -4.33
CA PHE A 268 19.59 -0.04 -3.18
C PHE A 268 20.97 -0.24 -2.57
N ARG A 269 22.00 -0.45 -3.40
CA ARG A 269 23.39 -0.62 -2.94
C ARG A 269 23.94 0.62 -2.24
N THR A 270 23.55 1.82 -2.66
CA THR A 270 23.99 3.07 -2.02
C THR A 270 23.20 3.41 -0.76
N THR A 271 21.95 2.95 -0.68
CA THR A 271 21.05 3.22 0.44
C THR A 271 21.26 2.27 1.61
N VAL A 272 21.57 0.99 1.35
CA VAL A 272 21.58 -0.09 2.37
C VAL A 272 23.01 -0.41 2.82
N ASP A 273 23.24 -0.41 4.14
CA ASP A 273 24.53 -0.71 4.76
C ASP A 273 24.67 -2.18 5.17
N ALA A 274 23.55 -2.81 5.54
CA ALA A 274 23.52 -4.19 6.00
C ALA A 274 22.26 -4.92 5.53
N ILE A 275 22.38 -6.22 5.33
CA ILE A 275 21.29 -7.10 4.91
C ILE A 275 21.09 -8.21 5.94
N VAL A 276 19.83 -8.48 6.25
CA VAL A 276 19.37 -9.71 6.91
C VAL A 276 18.52 -10.49 5.91
N PHE A 277 18.76 -11.79 5.78
CA PHE A 277 18.08 -12.68 4.83
C PHE A 277 17.65 -13.98 5.51
#